data_AF-A0A4Q5T039-F1
#
_entry.id   AF-A0A4Q5T039-F1
#
_cell.length_a   1.000
_cell.length_b   1.000
_cell.length_c   1.000
_cell.angle_alpha   90.00
_cell.angle_beta   90.00
_cell.angle_gamma   90.00
#
_symmetry.space_group_name_H-M   'P 1'
#
loop_
_entity.id
_entity.type
_entity.pdbx_description
1 polymer ?
#
loop_
_entity_poly.entity_id
_entity_poly.type
_entity_poly.pdbx_seq_one_letter_code
_entity_poly.pdbx_strand_id
1 'polypeptide(L)' 'MGKNEYEIVIGLEVHAQLLTKTKLFCSDTTQFGQEPNSQVSTISLAH' A
#
# COMPACT_ATOMS: atom_id res chain seq x y z
N MET A 1 -23.61 41.98 -1.93
CA MET A 1 -22.44 41.11 -2.19
C MET A 1 -22.26 40.24 -0.95
N GLY A 2 -22.95 39.10 -0.88
CA GLY A 2 -22.91 38.23 0.30
C GLY A 2 -21.54 37.58 0.41
N LYS A 3 -20.84 37.77 1.52
CA LYS A 3 -19.57 37.11 1.83
C LYS A 3 -19.85 35.61 1.96
N ASN A 4 -19.06 34.79 1.26
CA ASN A 4 -18.96 33.36 1.56
C ASN A 4 -18.32 33.21 2.95
N GLU A 5 -19.07 32.74 3.95
CA GLU A 5 -18.65 32.68 5.36
C GLU A 5 -17.88 31.41 5.74
N TYR A 6 -17.58 30.51 4.79
CA TYR A 6 -17.00 29.20 5.06
C TYR A 6 -15.84 28.87 4.12
N GLU A 7 -14.87 28.11 4.64
CA GLU A 7 -13.71 27.59 3.92
C GLU A 7 -13.83 26.07 3.77
N ILE A 8 -13.60 25.57 2.56
CA ILE A 8 -13.59 24.13 2.29
C ILE A 8 -12.16 23.60 2.50
N VAL A 9 -12.00 22.67 3.43
CA VAL A 9 -10.74 21.98 3.69
C VAL A 9 -10.89 20.50 3.35
N ILE A 10 -10.06 20.00 2.44
CA ILE A 10 -10.09 18.60 1.98
C ILE A 10 -8.70 17.98 2.19
N GLY A 11 -8.67 16.80 2.80
CA GLY A 11 -7.49 15.95 2.88
C GLY A 11 -7.68 14.70 2.02
N LEU A 12 -6.63 14.27 1.33
CA LEU A 12 -6.59 13.02 0.59
C LEU A 12 -5.47 12.14 1.14
N GLU A 13 -5.78 10.87 1.36
CA GLU A 13 -4.79 9.84 1.66
C GLU A 13 -4.70 8.89 0.46
N VAL A 14 -3.50 8.78 -0.12
CA VAL A 14 -3.27 7.99 -1.34
C VAL A 14 -2.24 6.93 -1.04
N HIS A 15 -2.56 5.67 -1.35
CA HIS A 15 -1.63 4.55 -1.25
C HIS A 15 -1.17 4.15 -2.65
N ALA A 16 0.14 4.04 -2.84
CA ALA A 16 0.75 3.60 -4.09
C ALA A 16 1.72 2.45 -3.80
N GLN A 17 1.54 1.32 -4.49
CA GLN A 17 2.42 0.17 -4.37
C GLN A 17 3.66 0.36 -5.25
N LEU A 18 4.85 0.28 -4.66
CA LEU A 18 6.11 0.34 -5.40
C LEU A 18 6.30 -0.93 -6.24
N LEU A 19 6.74 -0.76 -7.49
CA LEU A 19 7.04 -1.86 -8.43
C LEU A 19 8.42 -2.51 -8.16
N THR A 20 8.67 -2.82 -6.90
CA THR A 20 9.86 -3.59 -6.48
C THR A 20 9.68 -5.06 -6.82
N LYS A 21 10.77 -5.82 -6.95
CA LYS A 21 10.70 -7.28 -7.20
C LYS A 21 10.48 -8.09 -5.92
N THR A 22 10.84 -7.53 -4.76
CA THR A 22 10.74 -8.17 -3.44
C THR A 22 9.91 -7.33 -2.49
N LYS A 23 9.30 -7.93 -1.47
CA LYS A 23 8.59 -7.21 -0.41
C LYS A 23 9.54 -6.28 0.35
N LEU A 24 8.95 -5.32 1.07
CA LEU A 24 9.71 -4.25 1.73
C LEU A 24 10.68 -4.75 2.82
N PHE A 25 10.32 -5.83 3.51
CA PHE A 25 11.06 -6.33 4.70
C PHE A 25 11.54 -7.79 4.57
N CYS A 26 11.31 -8.43 3.42
CA CYS A 26 11.79 -9.78 3.15
C CYS A 26 12.03 -10.01 1.65
N SER A 27 12.69 -11.11 1.31
CA SER A 27 13.04 -11.45 -0.07
C SER A 27 11.90 -12.07 -0.89
N ASP A 28 10.69 -12.19 -0.33
CA ASP A 28 9.54 -12.75 -1.06
C ASP A 28 9.16 -11.84 -2.23
N THR A 29 8.65 -12.43 -3.31
CA THR A 29 8.22 -11.70 -4.51
C THR A 29 6.93 -10.89 -4.28
N THR A 30 6.79 -9.78 -5.00
CA THR A 30 5.61 -8.91 -5.07
C THR A 30 4.71 -9.21 -6.29
N GLN A 31 5.04 -10.24 -7.07
CA GLN A 31 4.38 -10.55 -8.33
C GLN A 31 2.91 -10.97 -8.12
N PHE A 32 2.01 -10.37 -8.88
CA PHE A 32 0.58 -10.70 -8.84
C PHE A 32 0.26 -12.08 -9.46
N GLY A 33 -0.82 -12.72 -8.97
CA GLY A 33 -1.44 -13.88 -9.62
C GLY A 33 -0.82 -15.24 -9.30
N GLN A 34 -0.11 -15.40 -8.18
CA GLN A 34 0.41 -16.70 -7.73
C GLN A 34 -0.58 -17.43 -6.82
N GLU A 35 -0.33 -18.73 -6.61
CA GLU A 35 -1.14 -19.58 -5.73
C GLU A 35 -1.18 -19.05 -4.27
N PRO A 36 -2.26 -19.30 -3.52
CA PRO A 36 -2.38 -18.87 -2.14
C PRO A 36 -1.20 -19.33 -1.28
N ASN A 37 -0.62 -18.41 -0.51
CA ASN A 37 0.52 -18.66 0.39
C ASN A 37 1.77 -19.27 -0.28
N SER A 38 1.93 -19.12 -1.60
CA SER A 38 3.14 -19.60 -2.30
C SER A 38 4.30 -18.58 -2.27
N GLN A 39 4.01 -17.31 -2.01
CA GLN A 39 4.98 -16.21 -2.00
C GLN A 39 5.23 -15.71 -0.57
N VAL A 40 5.56 -16.63 0.35
CA VAL A 40 5.77 -16.32 1.77
C VAL A 40 7.04 -16.97 2.30
N SER A 41 7.62 -16.35 3.33
CA SER A 41 8.69 -16.89 4.17
C SER A 41 8.39 -16.67 5.65
N THR A 42 9.25 -17.19 6.53
CA THR A 42 9.17 -17.03 8.00
C THR A 42 9.02 -15.57 8.43
N ILE A 43 9.69 -14.65 7.74
CA ILE A 43 9.62 -13.21 8.03
C ILE A 43 8.22 -12.67 7.71
N SER A 44 7.67 -12.98 6.52
CA SER A 44 6.34 -12.51 6.14
C SER A 44 5.19 -13.15 6.93
N LEU A 45 5.44 -14.33 7.50
CA LEU A 45 4.49 -15.06 8.35
C LEU A 45 4.62 -14.70 9.84
N ALA A 46 5.61 -13.88 10.20
CA ALA A 46 5.91 -13.51 11.58
C ALA A 46 6.08 -14.74 12.51
N HIS A 47 6.85 -15.74 12.05
CA HIS A 47 7.24 -16.89 12.87
C HIS A 47 8.26 -16.50 13.96
#